data_AF-A0AAD3HSU9-F1
#
_entry.id   AF-A0AAD3HSU9-F1
#
_cell.length_a   1.000
_cell.length_b   1.000
_cell.length_c   1.000
_cell.angle_alpha   90.00
_cell.angle_beta   90.00
_cell.angle_gamma   90.00
#
_symmetry.space_group_name_H-M   'P 1'
#
loop_
_entity.id
_entity.type
_entity.pdbx_description
1 polymer ?
#
loop_
_entity_poly.entity_id
_entity_poly.type
_entity_poly.pdbx_seq_one_letter_code
_entity_poly.pdbx_strand_id
1 'polypeptide(L)'
;MVQLEPNITLVLKYLASCGAVIPAEQQAALDHSIPIKRIEAGLKSLVLWGRITALNGKDYLVAEGCNMATSKDGMAVYETKYFYSQDGARWSDLQPVDAETAIRCARIKGQLSGDAAKNYELEEKDPNAPEPSPDADEEPKPLVFQIPELSVLRFRVDQITAATSVIPTNSTIVNAASQVVPNRLFAGCPYPEKLESYQHRSAAPGSGATLAQDLRGTWCVHYDAFKGVAQVRSLLWPGYFFYYAANELTWGSLYVGDGCRNNDLIFML
;
A
#
# COMPACT_ATOMS: atom_id res chain seq x y z
N MET A 1 9.06 -7.18 24.04
CA MET A 1 8.26 -8.27 23.46
C MET A 1 8.00 -7.89 22.01
N VAL A 2 8.24 -8.79 21.04
CA VAL A 2 8.08 -8.48 19.61
C VAL A 2 6.61 -8.29 19.29
N GLN A 3 6.25 -7.24 18.54
CA GLN A 3 4.87 -7.00 18.15
C GLN A 3 4.32 -8.14 17.27
N LEU A 4 3.01 -8.41 17.38
CA LEU A 4 2.31 -9.39 16.54
C LEU A 4 1.65 -8.72 15.32
N GLU A 5 1.06 -7.55 15.55
CA GLU A 5 0.41 -6.71 14.55
C GLU A 5 0.82 -5.25 14.81
N PRO A 6 0.96 -4.43 13.75
CA PRO A 6 1.27 -3.01 13.92
C PRO A 6 0.12 -2.28 14.61
N ASN A 7 0.44 -1.50 15.64
CA ASN A 7 -0.55 -0.72 16.39
C ASN A 7 -0.75 0.66 15.73
N ILE A 8 -1.98 0.98 15.33
CA ILE A 8 -2.32 2.24 14.66
C ILE A 8 -1.94 3.48 15.46
N THR A 9 -2.10 3.46 16.79
CA THR A 9 -1.76 4.60 17.65
C THR A 9 -0.26 4.86 17.65
N LEU A 10 0.56 3.81 17.64
CA LEU A 10 2.02 3.93 17.52
C LEU A 10 2.42 4.40 16.12
N VAL A 11 1.78 3.87 15.07
CA VAL A 11 2.00 4.29 13.67
C VAL A 11 1.77 5.80 13.54
N LEU A 12 0.60 6.30 13.98
CA LEU A 12 0.27 7.72 13.90
C LEU A 12 1.22 8.58 14.75
N LYS A 13 1.60 8.11 15.94
CA LYS A 13 2.56 8.82 16.82
C LYS A 13 3.93 8.98 16.16
N TYR A 14 4.50 7.90 15.64
CA TYR A 14 5.87 7.90 15.09
C TYR A 14 5.96 8.49 13.68
N LEU A 15 4.86 8.48 12.91
CA LEU A 15 4.82 9.00 11.53
C LEU A 15 4.21 10.40 11.42
N ALA A 16 3.64 10.97 12.49
CA ALA A 16 3.14 12.35 12.49
C ALA A 16 4.20 13.38 12.09
N SER A 17 5.48 13.16 12.44
CA SER A 17 6.58 14.06 12.03
C SER A 17 6.84 14.07 10.52
N CYS A 18 6.36 13.06 9.79
CA CYS A 18 6.44 12.98 8.34
C CYS A 18 5.22 13.63 7.65
N GLY A 19 4.25 14.16 8.41
CA GLY A 19 2.99 14.67 7.87
C GLY A 19 1.94 13.57 7.62
N ALA A 20 2.24 12.31 7.97
CA ALA A 20 1.30 11.19 7.86
C ALA A 20 0.33 11.18 9.06
N VAL A 21 -0.65 12.07 9.02
CA VAL A 21 -1.63 12.28 10.09
C VAL A 21 -3.06 12.00 9.64
N ILE A 22 -3.91 11.61 10.58
CA ILE A 22 -5.34 11.33 10.36
C ILE A 22 -6.16 12.32 11.22
N PRO A 23 -7.29 12.85 10.73
CA PRO A 23 -8.21 13.66 11.52
C PRO A 23 -8.63 12.97 12.82
N ALA A 24 -8.83 13.77 13.89
CA ALA A 24 -9.17 13.24 15.20
C ALA A 24 -10.47 12.41 15.21
N GLU A 25 -11.48 12.85 14.44
CA GLU A 25 -12.74 12.11 14.28
C GLU A 25 -12.51 10.73 13.64
N GLN A 26 -11.76 10.68 12.54
CA GLN A 26 -11.41 9.42 11.87
C GLN A 26 -10.57 8.53 12.79
N GLN A 27 -9.64 9.08 13.56
CA GLN A 27 -8.84 8.31 14.51
C GLN A 27 -9.71 7.65 15.60
N ALA A 28 -10.68 8.38 16.16
CA ALA A 28 -11.63 7.83 17.12
C ALA A 28 -12.56 6.77 16.49
N ALA A 29 -13.01 7.01 15.26
CA ALA A 29 -13.83 6.04 14.53
C ALA A 29 -13.07 4.73 14.25
N LEU A 30 -11.79 4.82 13.87
CA LEU A 30 -10.93 3.68 13.57
C LEU A 30 -10.68 2.77 14.79
N ASP A 31 -10.59 3.33 15.99
CA ASP A 31 -10.40 2.57 17.23
C ASP A 31 -11.57 1.59 17.50
N HIS A 32 -12.77 1.95 17.05
CA HIS A 32 -13.96 1.10 17.17
C HIS A 32 -14.24 0.26 15.92
N SER A 33 -14.10 0.85 14.73
CA SER A 33 -14.54 0.22 13.47
C SER A 33 -13.62 -0.91 13.01
N ILE A 34 -12.30 -0.81 13.23
CA ILE A 34 -11.34 -1.83 12.82
C ILE A 34 -11.57 -3.16 13.58
N PRO A 35 -11.70 -3.19 14.93
CA PRO A 35 -12.01 -4.44 15.63
C PRO A 35 -13.35 -5.06 15.22
N ILE A 36 -14.38 -4.23 14.99
CA ILE A 36 -15.70 -4.70 14.54
C ILE A 36 -15.57 -5.38 13.17
N LYS A 37 -14.98 -4.69 12.19
CA LYS A 37 -14.84 -5.23 10.83
C LYS A 37 -13.93 -6.45 10.79
N ARG A 38 -12.89 -6.51 11.62
CA ARG A 38 -12.01 -7.69 11.75
C ARG A 38 -12.79 -8.94 12.15
N ILE A 39 -13.67 -8.82 13.15
CA ILE A 39 -14.51 -9.93 13.63
C ILE A 39 -15.57 -10.29 12.59
N GLU A 40 -16.28 -9.30 12.05
CA GLU A 40 -17.31 -9.48 11.02
C GLU A 40 -16.78 -10.21 9.78
N ALA A 41 -15.59 -9.84 9.32
CA ALA A 41 -14.96 -10.45 8.14
C ALA A 41 -14.21 -11.76 8.45
N GLY A 42 -14.15 -12.19 9.71
CA GLY A 42 -13.43 -13.41 10.12
C GLY A 42 -11.92 -13.35 9.84
N LEU A 43 -11.30 -12.19 10.06
CA LEU A 43 -9.90 -11.94 9.77
C LEU A 43 -9.02 -12.06 11.03
N LYS A 44 -7.84 -12.67 10.90
CA LYS A 44 -6.85 -12.71 11.99
C LYS A 44 -6.25 -11.33 12.25
N SER A 45 -5.86 -10.66 11.17
CA SER A 45 -5.29 -9.30 11.19
C SER A 45 -6.12 -8.37 10.31
N LEU A 46 -6.33 -7.14 10.77
CA LEU A 46 -6.90 -6.04 10.00
C LEU A 46 -6.25 -4.75 10.50
N VAL A 47 -5.54 -4.06 9.61
CA VAL A 47 -4.77 -2.87 9.94
C VAL A 47 -5.10 -1.75 8.96
N LEU A 48 -4.95 -0.52 9.41
CA LEU A 48 -5.04 0.61 8.49
C LEU A 48 -3.82 0.59 7.55
N TRP A 49 -4.09 0.50 6.26
CA TRP A 49 -3.08 0.54 5.21
C TRP A 49 -2.66 1.99 4.91
N GLY A 50 -3.64 2.90 4.84
CA GLY A 50 -3.38 4.28 4.48
C GLY A 50 -4.62 5.13 4.22
N ARG A 51 -4.37 6.34 3.76
CA ARG A 51 -5.35 7.33 3.31
C ARG A 51 -4.99 7.83 1.91
N ILE A 52 -5.93 7.73 0.98
CA ILE A 52 -5.82 8.30 -0.36
C ILE A 52 -6.64 9.59 -0.44
N THR A 53 -5.96 10.71 -0.73
CA THR A 53 -6.58 12.04 -0.77
C THR A 53 -7.45 12.23 -2.01
N ALA A 54 -8.60 12.87 -1.84
CA ALA A 54 -9.55 13.13 -2.90
C ALA A 54 -9.84 14.63 -3.11
N LEU A 55 -10.26 15.00 -4.31
CA LEU A 55 -10.53 16.39 -4.70
C LEU A 55 -11.67 17.04 -3.92
N ASN A 56 -12.71 16.26 -3.56
CA ASN A 56 -13.84 16.77 -2.80
C ASN A 56 -13.60 16.79 -1.27
N GLY A 57 -12.38 16.46 -0.81
CA GLY A 57 -12.01 16.37 0.60
C GLY A 57 -12.51 15.12 1.33
N LYS A 58 -13.28 14.24 0.68
CA LYS A 58 -13.70 12.94 1.22
C LYS A 58 -12.67 11.87 0.89
N ASP A 59 -11.58 11.93 1.64
CA ASP A 59 -10.46 11.00 1.50
C ASP A 59 -10.89 9.54 1.72
N TYR A 60 -10.24 8.62 1.00
CA TYR A 60 -10.44 7.19 1.16
C TYR A 60 -9.47 6.63 2.20
N LEU A 61 -9.98 6.23 3.35
CA LEU A 61 -9.27 5.36 4.28
C LEU A 61 -9.31 3.93 3.74
N VAL A 62 -8.16 3.27 3.71
CA VAL A 62 -8.03 1.90 3.23
C VAL A 62 -7.48 1.04 4.36
N ALA A 63 -8.13 -0.09 4.61
CA ALA A 63 -7.67 -1.12 5.53
C ALA A 63 -7.30 -2.38 4.76
N GLU A 64 -6.24 -3.04 5.21
CA GLU A 64 -5.77 -4.31 4.68
C GLU A 64 -5.89 -5.36 5.79
N GLY A 65 -6.48 -6.50 5.47
CA GLY A 65 -6.56 -7.63 6.39
C GLY A 65 -6.08 -8.92 5.76
N CYS A 66 -5.52 -9.79 6.59
CA CYS A 66 -4.95 -11.07 6.16
C CYS A 66 -5.20 -12.17 7.19
N ASN A 67 -5.48 -13.38 6.72
CA ASN A 67 -5.69 -14.58 7.54
C ASN A 67 -4.49 -15.51 7.62
N MET A 68 -3.75 -15.59 6.52
CA MET A 68 -2.64 -16.52 6.39
C MET A 68 -1.68 -16.00 5.34
N ALA A 69 -0.40 -16.17 5.63
CA ALA A 69 0.66 -15.97 4.67
C ALA A 69 1.33 -17.32 4.43
N THR A 70 1.55 -17.66 3.16
CA THR A 70 2.19 -18.92 2.75
C THR A 70 3.45 -18.61 1.97
N SER A 71 4.43 -19.51 2.05
CA SER A 71 5.61 -19.45 1.20
C SER A 71 5.33 -20.27 -0.06
N LYS A 72 5.23 -19.63 -1.22
CA LYS A 72 5.07 -20.28 -2.54
C LYS A 72 6.18 -19.81 -3.46
N ASP A 73 6.86 -20.75 -4.11
CA ASP A 73 7.92 -20.47 -5.10
C ASP A 73 9.02 -19.50 -4.64
N GLY A 74 9.38 -19.57 -3.34
CA GLY A 74 10.40 -18.67 -2.78
C GLY A 74 9.92 -17.23 -2.54
N MET A 75 8.61 -16.99 -2.56
CA MET A 75 7.99 -15.72 -2.20
C MET A 75 6.95 -15.89 -1.08
N ALA A 76 6.81 -14.86 -0.26
CA ALA A 76 5.77 -14.79 0.76
C ALA A 76 4.48 -14.24 0.13
N VAL A 77 3.45 -15.09 0.06
CA VAL A 77 2.14 -14.76 -0.50
C VAL A 77 1.14 -14.56 0.64
N TYR A 78 0.56 -13.36 0.70
CA TYR A 78 -0.43 -12.98 1.70
C TYR A 78 -1.79 -12.91 1.01
N GLU A 79 -2.75 -13.69 1.50
CA GLU A 79 -4.14 -13.61 1.02
C GLU A 79 -4.81 -12.40 1.68
N THR A 80 -4.63 -11.24 1.05
CA THR A 80 -5.05 -9.94 1.58
C THR A 80 -6.43 -9.55 1.04
N LYS A 81 -7.31 -9.12 1.94
CA LYS A 81 -8.56 -8.44 1.60
C LYS A 81 -8.43 -6.96 1.92
N TYR A 82 -8.96 -6.12 1.04
CA TYR A 82 -8.95 -4.68 1.21
C TYR A 82 -10.37 -4.17 1.45
N PHE A 83 -10.46 -3.16 2.31
CA PHE A 83 -11.69 -2.44 2.61
C PHE A 83 -11.42 -0.95 2.49
N TYR A 84 -12.45 -0.19 2.14
CA TYR A 84 -12.37 1.27 2.11
C TYR A 84 -13.49 1.91 2.95
N SER A 85 -13.23 3.13 3.38
CA SER A 85 -14.17 3.97 4.12
C SER A 85 -13.88 5.46 3.84
N GLN A 86 -14.91 6.30 3.85
CA GLN A 86 -14.74 7.77 3.77
C GLN A 86 -15.00 8.47 5.11
N ASP A 87 -15.59 7.77 6.09
CA ASP A 87 -15.89 8.28 7.43
C ASP A 87 -15.03 7.63 8.53
N GLY A 88 -14.39 6.50 8.23
CA GLY A 88 -13.62 5.70 9.20
C GLY A 88 -14.49 4.84 10.12
N ALA A 89 -15.81 4.86 9.94
CA ALA A 89 -16.78 4.13 10.76
C ALA A 89 -17.33 2.90 10.03
N ARG A 90 -17.69 3.04 8.74
CA ARG A 90 -18.30 1.98 7.93
C ARG A 90 -17.33 1.53 6.85
N TRP A 91 -17.12 0.22 6.78
CA TRP A 91 -16.16 -0.40 5.87
C TRP A 91 -16.86 -1.20 4.78
N SER A 92 -16.60 -0.80 3.54
CA SER A 92 -17.05 -1.46 2.32
C SER A 92 -15.93 -2.27 1.69
N ASP A 93 -16.28 -3.33 0.97
CA ASP A 93 -15.29 -4.17 0.28
C ASP A 93 -14.63 -3.41 -0.88
N LEU A 94 -13.30 -3.47 -0.96
CA LEU A 94 -12.55 -2.97 -2.10
C LEU A 94 -12.17 -4.16 -3.01
N GLN A 95 -13.07 -4.46 -3.95
CA GLN A 95 -12.96 -5.60 -4.84
C GLN A 95 -11.69 -5.56 -5.70
N PRO A 96 -11.06 -6.71 -5.99
CA PRO A 96 -9.91 -6.77 -6.87
C PRO A 96 -10.27 -6.34 -8.30
N VAL A 97 -9.27 -5.83 -9.01
CA VAL A 97 -9.39 -5.39 -10.41
C VAL A 97 -8.84 -6.48 -11.33
N ASP A 98 -9.52 -6.75 -12.43
CA ASP A 98 -9.03 -7.66 -13.47
C ASP A 98 -7.84 -7.06 -14.23
N ALA A 99 -7.06 -7.91 -14.90
CA ALA A 99 -5.81 -7.49 -15.54
C ALA A 99 -6.03 -6.46 -16.67
N GLU A 100 -7.13 -6.55 -17.42
CA GLU A 100 -7.41 -5.60 -18.50
C GLU A 100 -7.80 -4.23 -17.95
N THR A 101 -8.71 -4.20 -16.98
CA THR A 101 -9.10 -2.97 -16.30
C THR A 101 -7.93 -2.34 -15.55
N ALA A 102 -6.98 -3.14 -15.02
CA ALA A 102 -5.78 -2.62 -14.39
C ALA A 102 -4.90 -1.83 -15.38
N ILE A 103 -4.73 -2.32 -16.61
CA ILE A 103 -3.99 -1.61 -17.68
C ILE A 103 -4.67 -0.27 -17.98
N ARG A 104 -6.01 -0.26 -18.05
CA ARG A 104 -6.79 0.95 -18.27
C ARG A 104 -6.71 1.92 -17.09
N CYS A 105 -6.79 1.43 -15.85
CA CYS A 105 -6.63 2.23 -14.63
C CYS A 105 -5.25 2.90 -14.57
N ALA A 106 -4.20 2.24 -15.06
CA ALA A 106 -2.84 2.81 -15.10
C ALA A 106 -2.73 4.09 -15.95
N ARG A 107 -3.66 4.27 -16.92
CA ARG A 107 -3.72 5.47 -17.76
C ARG A 107 -4.41 6.65 -17.08
N ILE A 108 -5.17 6.42 -16.00
CA ILE A 108 -5.90 7.45 -15.26
C ILE A 108 -4.96 8.10 -14.24
N LYS A 109 -4.55 9.33 -14.55
CA LYS A 109 -3.64 10.15 -13.73
C LYS A 109 -4.40 11.21 -12.92
N GLY A 110 -3.72 11.79 -11.94
CA GLY A 110 -4.25 12.86 -11.09
C GLY A 110 -4.95 12.34 -9.83
N GLN A 111 -5.41 13.26 -8.97
CA GLN A 111 -6.14 12.90 -7.76
C GLN A 111 -7.51 12.29 -8.07
N LEU A 112 -7.96 11.41 -7.18
CA LEU A 112 -9.31 10.83 -7.26
C LEU A 112 -10.37 11.88 -6.93
N SER A 113 -11.60 11.67 -7.41
CA SER A 113 -12.70 12.61 -7.21
C SER A 113 -13.21 12.62 -5.77
N GLY A 114 -13.19 11.45 -5.12
CA GLY A 114 -13.82 11.21 -3.81
C GLY A 114 -15.29 10.82 -3.92
N ASP A 115 -15.75 10.43 -5.11
CA ASP A 115 -17.07 9.86 -5.33
C ASP A 115 -16.92 8.42 -5.80
N ALA A 116 -17.29 7.48 -4.94
CA ALA A 116 -17.18 6.05 -5.21
C ALA A 116 -18.05 5.59 -6.41
N ALA A 117 -19.09 6.35 -6.76
CA ALA A 117 -19.97 6.03 -7.90
C ALA A 117 -19.50 6.63 -9.23
N LYS A 118 -18.44 7.45 -9.21
CA LYS A 118 -17.90 8.06 -10.43
C LYS A 118 -17.28 7.01 -11.36
N ASN A 119 -17.52 7.17 -12.65
CA ASN A 119 -16.84 6.45 -13.71
C ASN A 119 -15.97 7.41 -14.52
N TYR A 120 -14.75 6.98 -14.83
CA TYR A 120 -13.83 7.66 -15.73
C TYR A 120 -14.04 7.13 -17.15
N GLU A 121 -14.15 8.05 -18.11
CA GLU A 121 -14.25 7.69 -19.52
C GLU A 121 -12.84 7.58 -20.11
N LEU A 122 -12.56 6.45 -20.76
CA LEU A 122 -11.31 6.21 -21.44
C LEU A 122 -11.57 5.80 -22.88
N GLU A 123 -10.96 6.53 -23.81
CA GLU A 123 -11.02 6.21 -25.23
C GLU A 123 -9.83 5.35 -25.66
N GLU A 124 -10.12 4.31 -26.44
CA GLU A 124 -9.17 3.41 -27.09
C GLU A 124 -9.48 3.31 -28.58
N LYS A 125 -8.42 3.18 -29.39
CA LYS A 125 -8.60 2.89 -30.82
C LYS A 125 -9.15 1.48 -30.97
N ASP A 126 -10.20 1.32 -31.77
CA ASP A 126 -10.74 -0.01 -32.08
C ASP A 126 -9.71 -0.79 -32.92
N PRO A 127 -9.13 -1.89 -32.40
CA PRO A 127 -8.17 -2.70 -33.16
C PRO A 127 -8.82 -3.43 -34.35
N ASN A 128 -10.15 -3.51 -34.40
CA ASN A 128 -10.92 -4.11 -35.49
C ASN A 128 -11.54 -3.06 -36.43
N ALA A 129 -11.24 -1.77 -36.25
CA ALA A 129 -11.70 -0.75 -37.18
C ALA A 129 -11.17 -1.04 -38.59
N PRO A 130 -11.99 -0.86 -39.65
CA PRO A 130 -11.52 -0.94 -41.03
C PRO A 130 -10.31 -0.02 -41.23
N GLU A 131 -9.31 -0.47 -42.01
CA GLU A 131 -8.20 0.41 -42.40
C GLU A 131 -8.77 1.70 -43.02
N PRO A 132 -8.24 2.88 -42.66
CA PRO A 132 -8.76 4.14 -43.16
C PRO A 132 -8.66 4.15 -44.68
N SER A 133 -9.81 4.07 -45.37
CA SER A 133 -9.83 4.26 -46.82
C SER A 133 -9.65 5.76 -47.10
N PRO A 134 -8.88 6.15 -48.12
CA PRO A 134 -8.67 7.56 -48.46
C PRO A 134 -9.96 8.29 -48.88
N ASP A 135 -11.05 7.55 -49.13
CA ASP A 135 -12.38 8.05 -49.52
C ASP A 135 -13.42 8.02 -48.38
N ALA A 136 -13.03 7.64 -47.14
CA ALA A 136 -13.94 7.65 -45.99
C ALA A 136 -13.91 9.00 -45.26
N ASP A 137 -15.03 9.73 -45.29
CA ASP A 137 -15.21 11.01 -44.59
C ASP A 137 -15.35 10.87 -43.05
N GLU A 138 -15.51 9.65 -42.52
CA GLU A 138 -15.67 9.40 -41.08
C GLU A 138 -14.46 8.66 -40.49
N GLU A 139 -13.75 9.30 -39.55
CA GLU A 139 -12.76 8.63 -38.71
C GLU A 139 -13.42 7.50 -37.90
N PRO A 140 -12.74 6.35 -37.70
CA PRO A 140 -13.31 5.24 -36.94
C PRO A 140 -13.58 5.67 -35.50
N LYS A 141 -14.83 5.47 -35.05
CA LYS A 141 -15.26 5.83 -33.69
C LYS A 141 -14.43 5.08 -32.65
N PRO A 142 -13.86 5.77 -31.65
CA PRO A 142 -13.10 5.12 -30.60
C PRO A 142 -14.01 4.27 -29.71
N LEU A 143 -13.44 3.20 -29.14
CA LEU A 143 -14.08 2.44 -28.08
C LEU A 143 -14.02 3.26 -26.78
N VAL A 144 -15.18 3.49 -26.15
CA VAL A 144 -15.28 4.20 -24.88
C VAL A 144 -15.49 3.19 -23.76
N PHE A 145 -14.59 3.19 -22.78
CA PHE A 145 -14.68 2.37 -21.58
C PHE A 145 -15.02 3.24 -20.36
N GLN A 146 -15.93 2.72 -19.53
CA GLN A 146 -16.31 3.34 -18.27
C GLN A 146 -15.60 2.59 -17.14
N ILE A 147 -14.68 3.28 -16.45
CA ILE A 147 -13.84 2.69 -15.41
C ILE A 147 -14.27 3.26 -14.04
N PRO A 148 -14.80 2.43 -13.13
CA PRO A 148 -15.20 2.89 -11.81
C PRO A 148 -14.04 3.46 -11.01
N GLU A 149 -14.30 4.52 -10.22
CA GLU A 149 -13.30 5.13 -9.35
C GLU A 149 -12.72 4.14 -8.34
N LEU A 150 -13.54 3.23 -7.82
CA LEU A 150 -13.09 2.18 -6.90
C LEU A 150 -12.10 1.21 -7.55
N SER A 151 -12.19 0.96 -8.86
CA SER A 151 -11.20 0.17 -9.59
C SER A 151 -9.88 0.91 -9.69
N VAL A 152 -9.90 2.22 -9.94
CA VAL A 152 -8.68 3.06 -9.94
C VAL A 152 -8.06 3.12 -8.55
N LEU A 153 -8.88 3.28 -7.50
CA LEU A 153 -8.46 3.25 -6.11
C LEU A 153 -7.76 1.93 -5.78
N ARG A 154 -8.40 0.81 -6.09
CA ARG A 154 -7.84 -0.52 -5.85
C ARG A 154 -6.53 -0.73 -6.60
N PHE A 155 -6.49 -0.37 -7.87
CA PHE A 155 -5.28 -0.47 -8.68
C PHE A 155 -4.10 0.31 -8.07
N ARG A 156 -4.34 1.55 -7.61
CA ARG A 156 -3.31 2.35 -6.93
C ARG A 156 -2.81 1.69 -5.64
N VAL A 157 -3.73 1.20 -4.82
CA VAL A 157 -3.40 0.45 -3.60
C VAL A 157 -2.52 -0.76 -3.93
N ASP A 158 -2.90 -1.56 -4.93
CA ASP A 158 -2.12 -2.74 -5.33
C ASP A 158 -0.71 -2.37 -5.81
N GLN A 159 -0.56 -1.31 -6.62
CA GLN A 159 0.74 -0.83 -7.09
C GLN A 159 1.64 -0.34 -5.95
N ILE A 160 1.08 0.44 -5.01
CA ILE A 160 1.82 0.96 -3.85
C ILE A 160 2.22 -0.21 -2.95
N THR A 161 1.29 -1.12 -2.62
CA THR A 161 1.58 -2.30 -1.80
C THR A 161 2.69 -3.15 -2.41
N ALA A 162 2.61 -3.43 -3.72
CA ALA A 162 3.62 -4.23 -4.42
C ALA A 162 5.01 -3.57 -4.40
N ALA A 163 5.07 -2.24 -4.46
CA ALA A 163 6.33 -1.50 -4.47
C ALA A 163 6.91 -1.21 -3.08
N THR A 164 6.09 -1.20 -2.03
CA THR A 164 6.52 -0.60 -0.75
C THR A 164 6.40 -1.47 0.47
N SER A 165 5.59 -2.54 0.52
CA SER A 165 5.26 -3.26 1.77
C SER A 165 6.48 -3.58 2.67
N VAL A 166 6.90 -2.69 3.57
CA VAL A 166 8.17 -2.81 4.32
C VAL A 166 7.93 -3.54 5.64
N ILE A 167 8.82 -4.49 5.94
CA ILE A 167 8.98 -5.09 7.27
C ILE A 167 10.48 -5.13 7.63
N PRO A 168 10.85 -5.20 8.92
CA PRO A 168 12.23 -5.44 9.32
C PRO A 168 12.73 -6.79 8.78
N THR A 169 13.99 -6.84 8.34
CA THR A 169 14.61 -8.07 7.86
C THR A 169 14.60 -9.14 8.95
N ASN A 170 14.20 -10.37 8.61
CA ASN A 170 14.06 -11.51 9.53
C ASN A 170 13.01 -11.32 10.66
N SER A 171 12.08 -10.36 10.55
CA SER A 171 10.95 -10.26 11.48
C SER A 171 9.89 -11.36 11.30
N THR A 172 9.95 -12.10 10.19
CA THR A 172 9.11 -13.26 9.89
C THR A 172 9.97 -14.49 9.66
N ILE A 173 9.37 -15.68 9.83
CA ILE A 173 10.01 -16.98 9.62
C ILE A 173 9.02 -17.94 8.96
N VAL A 174 9.52 -18.94 8.24
CA VAL A 174 8.70 -20.03 7.69
C VAL A 174 8.60 -21.15 8.72
N ASN A 175 7.38 -21.56 9.07
CA ASN A 175 7.16 -22.69 9.96
C ASN A 175 7.17 -24.04 9.20
N ALA A 176 7.07 -25.16 9.92
CA ALA A 176 7.04 -26.50 9.32
C ALA A 176 5.84 -26.75 8.37
N ALA A 177 4.81 -25.90 8.41
CA ALA A 177 3.65 -25.95 7.52
C ALA A 177 3.80 -25.05 6.27
N SER A 178 5.02 -24.56 6.00
CA SER A 178 5.32 -23.62 4.89
C SER A 178 4.52 -22.32 4.97
N GLN A 179 4.14 -21.90 6.18
CA GLN A 179 3.47 -20.62 6.44
C GLN A 179 4.46 -19.59 6.92
N VAL A 180 4.29 -18.35 6.46
CA VAL A 180 5.07 -17.20 6.94
C VAL A 180 4.40 -16.68 8.20
N VAL A 181 5.11 -16.77 9.32
CA VAL A 181 4.62 -16.37 10.65
C VAL A 181 5.55 -15.34 11.29
N PRO A 182 5.06 -14.48 12.20
CA PRO A 182 5.91 -13.55 12.94
C PRO A 182 6.99 -14.30 13.75
N ASN A 183 8.23 -13.85 13.65
CA ASN A 183 9.34 -14.40 14.42
C ASN A 183 9.30 -13.86 15.86
N ARG A 184 8.78 -14.67 16.79
CA ARG A 184 8.69 -14.30 18.22
C ARG A 184 10.05 -14.14 18.91
N LEU A 185 11.13 -14.64 18.31
CA LEU A 185 12.51 -14.55 18.79
C LEU A 185 13.32 -13.50 18.04
N PHE A 186 12.66 -12.58 17.33
CA PHE A 186 13.32 -11.49 16.63
C PHE A 186 14.10 -10.60 17.62
N ALA A 187 15.42 -10.49 17.41
CA ALA A 187 16.33 -9.76 18.28
C ALA A 187 16.43 -8.26 17.96
N GLY A 188 15.87 -7.82 16.83
CA GLY A 188 15.99 -6.44 16.35
C GLY A 188 16.95 -6.29 15.16
N CYS A 189 16.92 -5.12 14.54
CA CYS A 189 17.83 -4.74 13.47
C CYS A 189 19.15 -4.24 14.08
N PRO A 190 20.31 -4.83 13.72
CA PRO A 190 21.60 -4.41 14.28
C PRO A 190 22.02 -3.00 13.83
N TYR A 191 21.68 -2.61 12.59
CA TYR A 191 22.01 -1.31 12.00
C TYR A 191 20.77 -0.65 11.39
N PRO A 192 19.87 -0.07 12.21
CA PRO A 192 18.60 0.50 11.76
C PRO A 192 18.75 1.65 10.74
N GLU A 193 19.92 2.28 10.66
CA GLU A 193 20.21 3.31 9.67
C GLU A 193 20.49 2.77 8.26
N LYS A 194 20.57 1.45 8.08
CA LYS A 194 20.89 0.80 6.80
C LYS A 194 19.63 0.19 6.15
N LEU A 195 19.54 0.31 4.83
CA LEU A 195 18.46 -0.30 4.04
C LEU A 195 18.45 -1.84 4.10
N GLU A 196 19.59 -2.47 4.39
CA GLU A 196 19.72 -3.92 4.58
C GLU A 196 18.91 -4.44 5.78
N SER A 197 18.60 -3.56 6.75
CA SER A 197 17.78 -3.88 7.92
C SER A 197 16.29 -4.01 7.60
N TYR A 198 15.88 -3.70 6.38
CA TYR A 198 14.49 -3.70 5.93
C TYR A 198 14.32 -4.51 4.65
N GLN A 199 13.17 -5.16 4.50
CA GLN A 199 12.83 -5.95 3.32
C GLN A 199 11.37 -5.74 2.92
N HIS A 200 11.06 -6.12 1.68
CA HIS A 200 9.67 -6.25 1.24
C HIS A 200 9.00 -7.42 1.95
N ARG A 201 7.72 -7.24 2.31
CA ARG A 201 6.88 -8.23 3.00
C ARG A 201 6.70 -9.49 2.15
N SER A 202 6.73 -9.35 0.82
CA SER A 202 6.65 -10.43 -0.16
C SER A 202 7.95 -11.22 -0.32
N ALA A 203 9.08 -10.71 0.17
CA ALA A 203 10.34 -11.45 0.14
C ALA A 203 10.29 -12.64 1.09
N ALA A 204 10.77 -13.81 0.64
CA ALA A 204 10.84 -14.98 1.50
C ALA A 204 11.82 -14.77 2.68
N PRO A 205 11.47 -15.20 3.90
CA PRO A 205 12.39 -15.19 5.03
C PRO A 205 13.69 -15.93 4.70
N GLY A 206 14.84 -15.29 4.96
CA GLY A 206 16.16 -15.87 4.68
C GLY A 206 16.64 -15.78 3.23
N SER A 207 15.88 -15.20 2.31
CA SER A 207 16.31 -14.99 0.92
C SER A 207 17.47 -14.00 0.76
N GLY A 208 17.69 -13.13 1.76
CA GLY A 208 18.66 -12.03 1.68
C GLY A 208 18.17 -10.84 0.84
N ALA A 209 16.93 -10.87 0.32
CA ALA A 209 16.34 -9.75 -0.38
C ALA A 209 15.96 -8.63 0.59
N THR A 210 16.51 -7.43 0.37
CA THR A 210 16.35 -6.26 1.24
C THR A 210 16.10 -5.01 0.39
N LEU A 211 15.71 -3.90 1.02
CA LEU A 211 15.51 -2.63 0.29
C LEU A 211 16.80 -2.07 -0.33
N ALA A 212 17.98 -2.56 0.09
CA ALA A 212 19.26 -2.17 -0.50
C ALA A 212 19.43 -2.69 -1.94
N GLN A 213 18.65 -3.70 -2.33
CA GLN A 213 18.67 -4.28 -3.68
C GLN A 213 17.67 -3.62 -4.63
N ASP A 214 16.79 -2.76 -4.13
CA ASP A 214 15.92 -1.93 -4.96
C ASP A 214 16.74 -0.92 -5.76
N LEU A 215 16.11 -0.27 -6.75
CA LEU A 215 16.75 0.79 -7.52
C LEU A 215 17.30 1.87 -6.59
N ARG A 216 18.62 2.09 -6.65
CA ARG A 216 19.32 3.05 -5.78
C ARG A 216 18.69 4.45 -5.92
N GLY A 217 18.42 5.09 -4.78
CA GLY A 217 17.79 6.41 -4.71
C GLY A 217 16.26 6.39 -4.63
N THR A 218 15.63 5.21 -4.56
CA THR A 218 14.17 5.10 -4.36
C THR A 218 13.74 5.12 -2.89
N TRP A 219 14.68 4.96 -1.96
CA TRP A 219 14.44 4.92 -0.52
C TRP A 219 15.34 5.89 0.24
N CYS A 220 14.81 6.43 1.34
CA CYS A 220 15.56 7.26 2.27
C CYS A 220 15.35 6.75 3.70
N VAL A 221 16.42 6.67 4.50
CA VAL A 221 16.39 6.26 5.92
C VAL A 221 16.91 7.39 6.78
N HIS A 222 16.13 7.79 7.78
CA HIS A 222 16.55 8.69 8.84
C HIS A 222 16.51 7.92 10.17
N TYR A 223 17.63 7.87 10.88
CA TYR A 223 17.71 7.18 12.17
C TYR A 223 18.10 8.14 13.29
N ASP A 224 17.21 8.27 14.27
CA ASP A 224 17.53 8.91 15.55
C ASP A 224 18.13 7.86 16.48
N ALA A 225 19.47 7.83 16.56
CA ALA A 225 20.21 6.87 17.38
C ALA A 225 20.00 7.07 18.89
N PHE A 226 19.61 8.26 19.34
CA PHE A 226 19.34 8.52 20.76
C PHE A 226 17.99 7.94 21.18
N LYS A 227 16.95 8.15 20.38
CA LYS A 227 15.62 7.57 20.63
C LYS A 227 15.51 6.11 20.18
N GLY A 228 16.41 5.66 19.30
CA GLY A 228 16.35 4.34 18.69
C GLY A 228 15.18 4.21 17.70
N VAL A 229 14.87 5.27 16.94
CA VAL A 229 13.74 5.29 15.99
C VAL A 229 14.23 5.58 14.59
N ALA A 230 14.00 4.64 13.68
CA ALA A 230 14.25 4.80 12.25
C ALA A 230 12.96 5.13 11.52
N GLN A 231 13.05 6.00 10.52
CA GLN A 231 12.00 6.32 9.56
C GLN A 231 12.50 6.03 8.15
N VAL A 232 11.79 5.15 7.44
CA VAL A 232 12.05 4.81 6.04
C VAL A 232 10.96 5.46 5.19
N ARG A 233 11.36 6.13 4.11
CA ARG A 233 10.46 6.87 3.21
C ARG A 233 10.66 6.39 1.78
N SER A 234 9.56 6.16 1.06
CA SER A 234 9.63 5.91 -0.37
C SER A 234 9.72 7.24 -1.12
N LEU A 235 10.72 7.36 -2.00
CA LEU A 235 10.88 8.49 -2.91
C LEU A 235 10.17 8.23 -4.26
N LEU A 236 9.96 6.95 -4.59
CA LEU A 236 9.20 6.53 -5.77
C LEU A 236 7.68 6.66 -5.57
N TRP A 237 7.21 6.42 -4.34
CA TRP A 237 5.83 6.62 -3.92
C TRP A 237 5.77 7.61 -2.76
N PRO A 238 5.88 8.93 -3.04
CA PRO A 238 5.78 9.96 -2.03
C PRO A 238 4.46 9.82 -1.26
N GLY A 239 4.55 9.78 0.06
CA GLY A 239 3.42 9.50 0.95
C GLY A 239 3.50 8.14 1.63
N TYR A 240 4.34 7.21 1.17
CA TYR A 240 4.64 6.00 1.92
C TYR A 240 5.71 6.24 2.98
N PHE A 241 5.35 5.98 4.23
CA PHE A 241 6.26 6.09 5.37
C PHE A 241 6.23 4.80 6.20
N PHE A 242 7.38 4.45 6.75
CA PHE A 242 7.57 3.32 7.66
C PHE A 242 8.39 3.78 8.86
N TYR A 243 8.07 3.29 10.05
CA TYR A 243 8.90 3.47 11.24
C TYR A 243 9.33 2.14 11.82
N TYR A 244 10.49 2.13 12.48
CA TYR A 244 10.96 1.05 13.33
C TYR A 244 11.55 1.63 14.62
N ALA A 245 10.97 1.28 15.77
CA ALA A 245 11.48 1.64 17.09
C ALA A 245 12.24 0.45 17.69
N ALA A 246 13.57 0.53 17.71
CA ALA A 246 14.46 -0.56 18.09
C ALA A 246 14.33 -0.97 19.56
N ASN A 247 14.16 0.01 20.45
CA ASN A 247 14.05 -0.24 21.89
C ASN A 247 12.76 -1.01 22.27
N GLU A 248 11.66 -0.75 21.56
CA GLU A 248 10.35 -1.36 21.82
C GLU A 248 10.08 -2.56 20.90
N LEU A 249 10.89 -2.77 19.87
CA LEU A 249 10.69 -3.74 18.79
C LEU A 249 9.30 -3.62 18.14
N THR A 250 8.90 -2.38 17.87
CA THR A 250 7.65 -2.03 17.18
C THR A 250 7.95 -1.40 15.83
N TRP A 251 7.06 -1.63 14.87
CA TRP A 251 7.15 -1.07 13.53
C TRP A 251 5.78 -0.93 12.89
N GLY A 252 5.72 -0.18 11.81
CA GLY A 252 4.53 -0.09 11.00
C GLY A 252 4.71 0.91 9.90
N SER A 253 3.82 0.85 8.93
CA SER A 253 3.79 1.75 7.79
C SER A 253 2.42 2.36 7.63
N LEU A 254 2.40 3.49 6.92
CA LEU A 254 1.18 4.17 6.53
C LEU A 254 1.44 4.88 5.21
N TYR A 255 0.51 4.73 4.27
CA TYR A 255 0.47 5.58 3.08
C TYR A 255 -0.47 6.77 3.32
N VAL A 256 -0.02 8.00 3.04
CA VAL A 256 -0.86 9.20 3.01
C VAL A 256 -0.49 10.03 1.79
N GLY A 257 -1.38 10.09 0.80
CA GLY A 257 -1.12 10.80 -0.46
C GLY A 257 -2.21 10.59 -1.50
N ASP A 258 -1.98 10.98 -2.74
CA ASP A 258 -2.95 10.86 -3.85
C ASP A 258 -2.90 9.51 -4.60
N GLY A 259 -1.92 8.68 -4.25
CA GLY A 259 -1.65 7.40 -4.89
C GLY A 259 -0.99 7.53 -6.26
N CYS A 260 -0.31 8.64 -6.55
CA CYS A 260 0.45 8.83 -7.77
C CYS A 260 1.94 8.46 -7.60
N ARG A 261 2.51 7.81 -8.61
CA ARG A 261 3.94 7.45 -8.67
C ARG A 261 4.77 8.66 -9.08
N ASN A 262 5.93 8.83 -8.45
CA ASN A 262 6.92 9.80 -8.87
C ASN A 262 7.72 9.28 -10.08
N ASN A 263 7.29 9.64 -11.29
CA ASN A 263 7.99 9.26 -12.53
C ASN A 263 9.22 10.13 -12.82
N ASP A 264 9.33 11.29 -12.17
CA ASP A 264 10.38 12.28 -12.41
C ASP A 264 11.55 12.13 -11.41
N LEU A 265 11.59 11.04 -10.65
CA LEU A 265 12.57 10.81 -9.58
C LEU A 265 14.02 10.99 -10.04
N ILE A 266 14.36 10.59 -11.27
CA ILE A 266 15.72 10.74 -11.81
C ILE A 266 16.17 12.20 -11.93
N PHE A 267 15.24 13.15 -12.06
CA PHE A 267 15.52 14.57 -12.13
C PHE A 267 15.55 15.24 -10.75
N MET A 268 15.20 14.51 -9.69
CA MET A 268 15.08 15.02 -8.32
C MET A 268 16.20 14.55 -7.38
N LEU A 269 17.03 13.59 -7.82
CA LEU A 269 18.16 13.01 -7.06
C LEU A 269 19.48 13.68 -7.39
#